data_AF-X0X2R0-F1
#
_entry.id   AF-X0X2R0-F1
#
_cell.length_a   1.000
_cell.length_b   1.000
_cell.length_c   1.000
_cell.angle_alpha   90.00
_cell.angle_beta   90.00
_cell.angle_gamma   90.00
#
_symmetry.space_group_name_H-M   'P 1'
#
loop_
_entity.id
_entity.type
_entity.pdbx_description
1 polymer ?
#
loop_
_entity_poly.entity_id
_entity_poly.type
_entity_poly.pdbx_seq_one_letter_code
_entity_poly.pdbx_strand_id
1 'polypeptide(L)'
;GKPLVLVIRDGWGIAPDSPNNAVTQAHTPNMDKLLAEHPNCVLEASGQAVGVRAGSQGSSEVGHLNMGAGRIVKQEVLRVDELIESGELFKIPRLTDASTHCKTTGAKFHLMGLVQDQGVHAMQEHLFALLGFLAGQGVEKVFVHFFGDGRDTPPRSALTYLAQLEEKIAQCGVGQIASVMGRYYAMDRTGNWGRTECAYNALTCGAGLTARSAGEAIENAYARADAELQRRTSSDDDLLLETDEF
;
A
#
# COMPACT_ATOMS: atom_id res chain seq x y z
N GLY A 1 39.37 22.91 7.61
CA GLY A 1 39.19 22.11 6.38
C GLY A 1 38.29 22.86 5.42
N LYS A 2 38.33 22.55 4.12
CA LYS A 2 37.30 23.04 3.18
C LYS A 2 36.00 22.25 3.45
N PRO A 3 34.82 22.90 3.46
CA PRO A 3 33.56 22.19 3.67
C PRO A 3 33.22 21.31 2.47
N LEU A 4 32.62 20.15 2.73
CA LEU A 4 31.96 19.31 1.73
C LEU A 4 30.45 19.46 1.92
N VAL A 5 29.72 19.67 0.83
CA VAL A 5 28.26 19.84 0.85
C VAL A 5 27.63 18.82 -0.08
N LEU A 6 26.70 18.02 0.45
CA LEU A 6 25.80 17.17 -0.32
C LEU A 6 24.46 17.90 -0.48
N VAL A 7 24.02 18.12 -1.72
CA VAL A 7 22.73 18.76 -2.02
C VAL A 7 21.81 17.71 -2.64
N ILE A 8 20.67 17.48 -2.01
CA ILE A 8 19.64 16.54 -2.47
C ILE A 8 18.48 17.33 -3.04
N ARG A 9 18.12 17.07 -4.29
CA ARG A 9 16.95 17.66 -4.96
C ARG A 9 15.85 16.62 -5.00
N ASP A 10 15.00 16.64 -3.99
CA ASP A 10 13.95 15.63 -3.82
C ASP A 10 12.99 15.62 -5.02
N GLY A 11 12.66 14.43 -5.53
CA GLY A 11 11.82 14.27 -6.72
C GLY A 11 12.44 14.69 -8.07
N TRP A 12 13.76 14.91 -8.16
CA TRP A 12 14.44 15.29 -9.41
C TRP A 12 15.03 14.06 -10.15
N GLY A 13 14.30 13.53 -11.14
CA GLY A 13 14.73 12.38 -11.95
C GLY A 13 15.16 12.74 -13.38
N ILE A 14 15.65 11.74 -14.11
CA ILE A 14 15.92 11.81 -15.55
C ILE A 14 14.85 10.97 -16.25
N ALA A 15 14.10 11.61 -17.15
CA ALA A 15 13.04 10.97 -17.93
C ALA A 15 13.07 11.48 -19.38
N PRO A 16 12.46 10.76 -20.34
CA PRO A 16 12.31 11.26 -21.70
C PRO A 16 11.62 12.63 -21.73
N ASP A 17 11.91 13.41 -22.77
CA ASP A 17 11.27 14.70 -22.94
C ASP A 17 9.76 14.53 -23.19
N SER A 18 8.96 15.40 -22.57
CA SER A 18 7.51 15.35 -22.59
C SER A 18 6.94 16.70 -22.16
N PRO A 19 5.76 17.11 -22.67
CA PRO A 19 5.06 18.30 -22.17
C PRO A 19 4.80 18.27 -20.66
N ASN A 20 4.75 17.07 -20.06
CA ASN A 20 4.52 16.88 -18.63
C ASN A 20 5.81 16.71 -17.81
N ASN A 21 6.99 16.78 -18.44
CA ASN A 21 8.28 16.65 -17.76
C ASN A 21 8.75 18.01 -17.24
N ALA A 22 8.38 18.34 -16.00
CA ALA A 22 8.72 19.63 -15.40
C ALA A 22 10.24 19.88 -15.32
N VAL A 23 11.07 18.83 -15.27
CA VAL A 23 12.53 18.95 -15.24
C VAL A 23 13.07 19.48 -16.56
N THR A 24 12.63 18.93 -17.70
CA THR A 24 13.10 19.36 -19.04
C THR A 24 12.43 20.64 -19.52
N GLN A 25 11.21 20.92 -19.06
CA GLN A 25 10.46 22.13 -19.41
C GLN A 25 10.90 23.37 -18.59
N ALA A 26 11.61 23.17 -17.47
CA ALA A 26 12.08 24.27 -16.63
C ALA A 26 13.36 24.91 -17.18
N HIS A 27 13.53 26.21 -16.92
CA HIS A 27 14.80 26.92 -17.19
C HIS A 27 15.79 26.71 -16.03
N THR A 28 16.80 25.86 -16.22
CA THR A 28 17.71 25.38 -15.16
C THR A 28 19.20 25.75 -15.36
N PRO A 29 19.54 27.03 -15.64
CA PRO A 29 20.87 27.42 -16.14
C PRO A 29 22.04 27.02 -15.23
N ASN A 30 21.82 27.01 -13.90
CA ASN A 30 22.84 26.58 -12.96
C ASN A 30 23.08 25.06 -13.00
N MET A 31 22.02 24.26 -13.15
CA MET A 31 22.14 22.81 -13.24
C MET A 31 22.77 22.41 -14.58
N ASP A 32 22.33 23.05 -15.66
CA ASP A 32 22.85 22.82 -17.01
C ASP A 32 24.36 23.08 -17.06
N LYS A 33 24.78 24.21 -16.46
CA LYS A 33 26.20 24.55 -16.31
C LYS A 33 26.97 23.53 -15.48
N LEU A 34 26.45 23.13 -14.31
CA LEU A 34 27.10 22.13 -13.45
C LEU A 34 27.29 20.78 -14.16
N LEU A 35 26.28 20.32 -14.90
CA LEU A 35 26.35 19.08 -15.67
C LEU A 35 27.31 19.18 -16.87
N ALA A 36 27.46 20.36 -17.49
CA ALA A 36 28.37 20.57 -18.61
C ALA A 36 29.85 20.72 -18.20
N GLU A 37 30.11 21.39 -17.08
CA GLU A 37 31.46 21.79 -16.67
C GLU A 37 32.13 20.84 -15.65
N HIS A 38 31.37 19.93 -15.03
CA HIS A 38 31.88 19.04 -13.99
C HIS A 38 31.55 17.56 -14.24
N PRO A 39 32.38 16.62 -13.72
CA PRO A 39 32.10 15.19 -13.78
C PRO A 39 30.74 14.87 -13.16
N ASN A 40 29.94 14.09 -13.87
CA ASN A 40 28.63 13.64 -13.44
C ASN A 40 28.40 12.18 -13.83
N CYS A 41 27.46 11.54 -13.14
CA CYS A 41 26.99 10.20 -13.46
C CYS A 41 25.49 10.08 -13.12
N VAL A 42 24.87 9.01 -13.59
CA VAL A 42 23.49 8.65 -13.28
C VAL A 42 23.50 7.51 -12.26
N LEU A 43 22.63 7.58 -11.28
CA LEU A 43 22.45 6.55 -10.25
C LEU A 43 21.05 5.98 -10.32
N GLU A 44 20.94 4.67 -10.14
CA GLU A 44 19.66 3.99 -9.94
C GLU A 44 19.10 4.37 -8.56
N ALA A 45 17.92 4.97 -8.54
CA ALA A 45 17.25 5.45 -7.32
C ALA A 45 15.93 4.71 -7.04
N SER A 46 15.75 3.54 -7.64
CA SER A 46 14.52 2.75 -7.56
C SER A 46 14.82 1.25 -7.59
N GLY A 47 13.80 0.43 -7.35
CA GLY A 47 13.93 -1.02 -7.43
C GLY A 47 14.96 -1.64 -6.45
N GLN A 48 15.55 -2.75 -6.88
CA GLN A 48 16.52 -3.50 -6.07
C GLN A 48 17.79 -2.69 -5.76
N ALA A 49 18.13 -1.69 -6.58
CA ALA A 49 19.29 -0.83 -6.35
C ALA A 49 19.19 -0.01 -5.06
N VAL A 50 17.97 0.21 -4.54
CA VAL A 50 17.71 0.90 -3.27
C VAL A 50 17.00 0.00 -2.25
N GLY A 51 16.95 -1.31 -2.51
CA GLY A 51 16.45 -2.31 -1.56
C GLY A 51 14.94 -2.52 -1.55
N VAL A 52 14.23 -2.16 -2.63
CA VAL A 52 12.79 -2.47 -2.84
C VAL A 52 12.58 -3.48 -3.97
N ARG A 53 11.34 -3.91 -4.24
CA ARG A 53 11.01 -4.84 -5.34
C ARG A 53 11.42 -4.27 -6.69
N ALA A 54 11.79 -5.15 -7.62
CA ALA A 54 12.07 -4.73 -8.99
C ALA A 54 10.86 -4.01 -9.61
N GLY A 55 11.10 -2.87 -10.28
CA GLY A 55 10.05 -2.05 -10.86
C GLY A 55 9.34 -1.09 -9.89
N SER A 56 9.54 -1.22 -8.58
CA SER A 56 8.99 -0.27 -7.61
C SER A 56 9.70 1.09 -7.68
N GLN A 57 8.92 2.17 -7.61
CA GLN A 57 9.44 3.52 -7.50
C GLN A 57 10.25 3.70 -6.19
N GLY A 58 11.27 4.55 -6.24
CA GLY A 58 11.92 5.04 -5.02
C GLY A 58 11.04 6.04 -4.26
N SER A 59 11.41 6.31 -3.00
CA SER A 59 10.79 7.35 -2.19
C SER A 59 11.86 8.17 -1.48
N SER A 60 11.49 9.34 -0.95
CA SER A 60 12.41 10.19 -0.19
C SER A 60 13.04 9.42 0.99
N GLU A 61 12.25 8.65 1.74
CA GLU A 61 12.73 7.84 2.86
C GLU A 61 13.77 6.80 2.43
N VAL A 62 13.42 6.01 1.41
CA VAL A 62 14.31 4.96 0.88
C VAL A 62 15.61 5.56 0.32
N GLY A 63 15.51 6.66 -0.44
CA GLY A 63 16.65 7.35 -1.02
C GLY A 63 17.61 7.91 0.04
N HIS A 64 17.09 8.66 1.01
CA HIS A 64 17.91 9.26 2.07
C HIS A 64 18.58 8.21 2.94
N LEU A 65 17.90 7.10 3.23
CA LEU A 65 18.45 6.01 4.01
C LEU A 65 19.62 5.32 3.31
N ASN A 66 19.49 5.02 2.01
CA ASN A 66 20.57 4.44 1.22
C ASN A 66 21.77 5.39 1.10
N MET A 67 21.54 6.68 0.81
CA MET A 67 22.60 7.69 0.73
C MET A 67 23.35 7.85 2.06
N GLY A 68 22.61 7.92 3.18
CA GLY A 68 23.21 8.04 4.50
C GLY A 68 23.95 6.78 4.95
N ALA A 69 23.49 5.60 4.52
CA ALA A 69 24.09 4.32 4.89
C ALA A 69 25.32 3.95 4.03
N GLY A 70 25.43 4.50 2.82
CA GLY A 70 26.49 4.15 1.87
C GLY A 70 26.42 2.69 1.39
N ARG A 71 25.23 2.07 1.45
CA ARG A 71 24.95 0.69 1.02
C ARG A 71 23.48 0.51 0.73
N ILE A 72 23.14 -0.57 0.02
CA ILE A 72 21.76 -0.98 -0.19
C ILE A 72 21.12 -1.29 1.16
N VAL A 73 20.11 -0.51 1.54
CA VAL A 73 19.30 -0.75 2.73
C VAL A 73 18.03 -1.48 2.33
N LYS A 74 18.03 -2.79 2.58
CA LYS A 74 16.89 -3.67 2.31
C LYS A 74 15.67 -3.21 3.10
N GLN A 75 14.60 -2.93 2.38
CA GLN A 75 13.32 -2.53 2.96
C GLN A 75 12.54 -3.76 3.45
N GLU A 76 11.62 -3.53 4.40
CA GLU A 76 10.83 -4.61 5.00
C GLU A 76 9.99 -5.35 3.96
N VAL A 77 9.47 -4.68 2.92
CA VAL A 77 8.72 -5.36 1.84
C VAL A 77 9.53 -6.48 1.19
N LEU A 78 10.79 -6.20 0.82
CA LEU A 78 11.66 -7.18 0.17
C LEU A 78 12.10 -8.28 1.15
N ARG A 79 12.29 -7.93 2.43
CA ARG A 79 12.57 -8.92 3.47
C ARG A 79 11.40 -9.89 3.65
N VAL A 80 10.16 -9.41 3.64
CA VAL A 80 8.97 -10.26 3.74
C VAL A 80 8.83 -11.14 2.49
N ASP A 81 9.14 -10.60 1.30
CA ASP A 81 9.16 -11.40 0.06
C ASP A 81 10.11 -12.58 0.16
N GLU A 82 11.35 -12.34 0.59
CA GLU A 82 12.36 -13.39 0.77
C GLU A 82 11.93 -14.44 1.82
N LEU A 83 11.24 -14.01 2.89
CA LEU A 83 10.69 -14.92 3.89
C LEU A 83 9.54 -15.78 3.33
N ILE A 84 8.72 -15.23 2.44
CA ILE A 84 7.66 -15.98 1.74
C ILE A 84 8.28 -16.97 0.76
N GLU A 85 9.21 -16.51 -0.08
CA GLU A 85 9.88 -17.33 -1.11
C GLU A 85 10.67 -18.50 -0.52
N SER A 86 11.40 -18.26 0.57
CA SER A 86 12.13 -19.30 1.29
C SER A 86 11.23 -20.23 2.13
N GLY A 87 9.98 -19.83 2.35
CA GLY A 87 9.04 -20.49 3.25
C GLY A 87 9.33 -20.27 4.75
N GLU A 88 10.33 -19.47 5.11
CA GLU A 88 10.67 -19.17 6.50
C GLU A 88 9.57 -18.38 7.22
N LEU A 89 8.80 -17.54 6.51
CA LEU A 89 7.63 -16.84 7.08
C LEU A 89 6.67 -17.84 7.74
N PHE A 90 6.42 -18.96 7.06
CA PHE A 90 5.46 -19.99 7.45
C PHE A 90 5.97 -20.92 8.57
N LYS A 91 7.23 -20.77 8.97
CA LYS A 91 7.83 -21.49 10.09
C LYS A 91 7.84 -20.67 11.37
N ILE A 92 7.45 -19.39 11.32
CA ILE A 92 7.41 -18.51 12.49
C ILE A 92 6.43 -19.09 13.52
N PRO A 93 6.88 -19.42 14.76
CA PRO A 93 6.04 -20.10 15.75
C PRO A 93 4.72 -19.40 15.99
N ARG A 94 4.71 -18.07 16.09
CA ARG A 94 3.48 -17.28 16.32
C ARG A 94 2.43 -17.48 15.22
N LEU A 95 2.85 -17.59 13.97
CA LEU A 95 1.93 -17.79 12.85
C LEU A 95 1.39 -19.23 12.85
N THR A 96 2.27 -20.20 13.07
CA THR A 96 1.91 -21.61 13.18
C THR A 96 0.99 -21.88 14.38
N ASP A 97 1.28 -21.30 15.53
CA ASP A 97 0.49 -21.41 16.75
C ASP A 97 -0.91 -20.81 16.57
N ALA A 98 -1.01 -19.63 15.95
CA ALA A 98 -2.30 -19.01 15.65
C ALA A 98 -3.16 -19.86 14.70
N SER A 99 -2.53 -20.43 13.66
CA SER A 99 -3.24 -21.31 12.72
C SER A 99 -3.69 -22.61 13.39
N THR A 100 -2.83 -23.21 14.24
CA THR A 100 -3.13 -24.41 15.01
C THR A 100 -4.25 -24.17 16.01
N HIS A 101 -4.23 -23.03 16.70
CA HIS A 101 -5.30 -22.63 17.61
C HIS A 101 -6.65 -22.55 16.89
N CYS A 102 -6.72 -21.88 15.73
CA CYS A 102 -7.95 -21.77 14.96
C CYS A 102 -8.44 -23.13 14.45
N LYS A 103 -7.53 -23.96 13.95
CA LYS A 103 -7.83 -25.32 13.49
C LYS A 103 -8.39 -26.21 14.61
N THR A 104 -7.80 -26.18 15.79
CA THR A 104 -8.13 -27.09 16.89
C THR A 104 -9.36 -26.67 17.69
N THR A 105 -9.61 -25.36 17.80
CA THR A 105 -10.73 -24.82 18.58
C THR A 105 -11.93 -24.45 17.72
N GLY A 106 -11.78 -24.36 16.40
CA GLY A 106 -12.78 -23.83 15.49
C GLY A 106 -12.95 -22.30 15.60
N ALA A 107 -11.99 -21.61 16.24
CA ALA A 107 -11.89 -20.16 16.25
C ALA A 107 -11.67 -19.59 14.84
N LYS A 108 -11.96 -18.30 14.69
CA LYS A 108 -11.88 -17.58 13.42
C LYS A 108 -10.48 -16.97 13.27
N PHE A 109 -9.86 -17.15 12.12
CA PHE A 109 -8.61 -16.47 11.78
C PHE A 109 -8.93 -15.18 11.02
N HIS A 110 -8.45 -14.05 11.51
CA HIS A 110 -8.70 -12.74 10.90
C HIS A 110 -7.42 -12.20 10.26
N LEU A 111 -7.49 -11.87 8.98
CA LEU A 111 -6.47 -11.15 8.22
C LEU A 111 -6.98 -9.74 7.97
N MET A 112 -6.18 -8.72 8.29
CA MET A 112 -6.56 -7.33 8.11
C MET A 112 -5.36 -6.53 7.62
N GLY A 113 -5.58 -5.62 6.68
CA GLY A 113 -4.52 -4.81 6.11
C GLY A 113 -4.93 -4.11 4.83
N LEU A 114 -4.05 -3.21 4.38
CA LEU A 114 -4.18 -2.52 3.10
C LEU A 114 -4.07 -3.52 1.94
N VAL A 115 -4.98 -3.44 0.97
CA VAL A 115 -5.02 -4.36 -0.19
C VAL A 115 -4.68 -3.57 -1.46
N GLN A 116 -3.41 -3.61 -1.85
CA GLN A 116 -2.80 -2.89 -2.98
C GLN A 116 -1.43 -3.49 -3.35
N ASP A 117 -0.75 -2.93 -4.36
CA ASP A 117 0.53 -3.41 -4.92
C ASP A 117 1.69 -2.37 -4.95
N GLN A 118 1.64 -1.32 -4.14
CA GLN A 118 2.65 -0.24 -4.11
C GLN A 118 3.76 -0.46 -3.10
N GLY A 119 3.52 -1.20 -2.03
CA GLY A 119 4.58 -1.62 -1.10
C GLY A 119 5.02 -0.56 -0.09
N VAL A 120 4.29 0.55 0.01
CA VAL A 120 4.51 1.59 1.03
C VAL A 120 4.10 1.08 2.41
N HIS A 121 2.88 0.54 2.53
CA HIS A 121 2.34 0.03 3.79
C HIS A 121 2.03 -1.46 3.79
N ALA A 122 1.75 -2.04 2.62
CA ALA A 122 1.44 -3.45 2.46
C ALA A 122 1.70 -3.89 1.02
N MET A 123 1.67 -5.19 0.79
CA MET A 123 1.55 -5.82 -0.52
C MET A 123 0.47 -6.89 -0.44
N GLN A 124 -0.52 -6.86 -1.32
CA GLN A 124 -1.59 -7.86 -1.33
C GLN A 124 -1.05 -9.28 -1.60
N GLU A 125 0.11 -9.44 -2.26
CA GLU A 125 0.69 -10.77 -2.42
C GLU A 125 1.12 -11.37 -1.07
N HIS A 126 1.44 -10.55 -0.06
CA HIS A 126 1.69 -11.04 1.30
C HIS A 126 0.39 -11.60 1.92
N LEU A 127 -0.73 -10.92 1.71
CA LEU A 127 -2.06 -11.41 2.11
C LEU A 127 -2.39 -12.73 1.38
N PHE A 128 -2.09 -12.81 0.09
CA PHE A 128 -2.31 -14.01 -0.72
C PHE A 128 -1.47 -15.20 -0.25
N ALA A 129 -0.22 -14.94 0.15
CA ALA A 129 0.67 -15.94 0.72
C ALA A 129 0.13 -16.48 2.06
N LEU A 130 -0.42 -15.60 2.92
CA LEU A 130 -1.07 -16.00 4.17
C LEU A 130 -2.35 -16.83 3.93
N LEU A 131 -3.17 -16.47 2.93
CA LEU A 131 -4.33 -17.28 2.53
C LEU A 131 -3.90 -18.69 2.10
N GLY A 132 -2.88 -18.80 1.25
CA GLY A 132 -2.34 -20.09 0.82
C GLY A 132 -1.79 -20.92 1.98
N PHE A 133 -1.09 -20.28 2.92
CA PHE A 133 -0.60 -20.94 4.14
C PHE A 133 -1.75 -21.48 4.99
N LEU A 134 -2.77 -20.66 5.27
CA LEU A 134 -3.91 -21.07 6.10
C LEU A 134 -4.72 -22.20 5.46
N ALA A 135 -4.88 -22.17 4.13
CA ALA A 135 -5.45 -23.27 3.36
C ALA A 135 -4.65 -24.57 3.56
N GLY A 136 -3.32 -24.50 3.41
CA GLY A 136 -2.43 -25.64 3.61
C GLY A 136 -2.42 -26.18 5.06
N GLN A 137 -2.68 -25.33 6.05
CA GLN A 137 -2.85 -25.76 7.44
C GLN A 137 -4.23 -26.39 7.72
N GLY A 138 -5.20 -26.23 6.83
CA GLY A 138 -6.57 -26.68 7.01
C GLY A 138 -7.37 -25.82 7.99
N VAL A 139 -7.11 -24.51 8.02
CA VAL A 139 -7.94 -23.56 8.76
C VAL A 139 -9.17 -23.22 7.90
N GLU A 140 -10.37 -23.52 8.36
CA GLU A 140 -11.59 -23.35 7.54
C GLU A 140 -12.18 -21.94 7.62
N LYS A 141 -12.09 -21.29 8.80
CA LYS A 141 -12.75 -20.01 9.09
C LYS A 141 -11.77 -18.85 8.99
N VAL A 142 -11.48 -18.41 7.77
CA VAL A 142 -10.59 -17.26 7.52
C VAL A 142 -11.41 -16.06 7.05
N PHE A 143 -11.27 -14.93 7.74
CA PHE A 143 -11.96 -13.68 7.45
C PHE A 143 -10.96 -12.60 7.07
N VAL A 144 -11.22 -11.92 5.96
CA VAL A 144 -10.39 -10.82 5.45
C VAL A 144 -11.10 -9.49 5.69
N HIS A 145 -10.40 -8.55 6.30
CA HIS A 145 -10.82 -7.18 6.47
C HIS A 145 -10.05 -6.32 5.47
N PHE A 146 -10.72 -5.94 4.39
CA PHE A 146 -10.15 -5.20 3.28
C PHE A 146 -10.02 -3.73 3.66
N PHE A 147 -8.77 -3.22 3.76
CA PHE A 147 -8.53 -1.79 3.85
C PHE A 147 -8.19 -1.25 2.45
N GLY A 148 -9.02 -0.35 1.94
CA GLY A 148 -8.83 0.30 0.64
C GLY A 148 -7.78 1.40 0.72
N ASP A 149 -6.96 1.52 -0.33
CA ASP A 149 -5.86 2.48 -0.37
C ASP A 149 -6.24 3.81 -1.02
N GLY A 150 -6.23 3.92 -2.35
CA GLY A 150 -6.58 5.14 -3.07
C GLY A 150 -5.65 6.35 -2.85
N ARG A 151 -4.58 6.19 -2.06
CA ARG A 151 -3.58 7.21 -1.76
C ARG A 151 -2.23 6.89 -2.37
N ASP A 152 -1.70 5.69 -2.10
CA ASP A 152 -0.44 5.24 -2.73
C ASP A 152 -0.73 4.71 -4.14
N THR A 153 -1.96 4.26 -4.37
CA THR A 153 -2.54 3.80 -5.63
C THR A 153 -3.53 4.83 -6.20
N PRO A 154 -3.92 4.73 -7.49
CA PRO A 154 -4.96 5.60 -8.04
C PRO A 154 -6.24 5.55 -7.19
N PRO A 155 -6.96 6.67 -6.99
CA PRO A 155 -8.12 6.71 -6.10
C PRO A 155 -9.14 5.58 -6.36
N ARG A 156 -9.58 5.40 -7.61
CA ARG A 156 -10.60 4.38 -7.97
C ARG A 156 -10.04 3.01 -8.32
N SER A 157 -9.01 2.56 -7.61
CA SER A 157 -8.35 1.26 -7.86
C SER A 157 -8.85 0.12 -6.97
N ALA A 158 -9.63 0.39 -5.91
CA ALA A 158 -9.99 -0.62 -4.92
C ALA A 158 -10.76 -1.82 -5.51
N LEU A 159 -11.63 -1.60 -6.51
CA LEU A 159 -12.34 -2.67 -7.22
C LEU A 159 -11.38 -3.61 -7.97
N THR A 160 -10.27 -3.08 -8.50
CA THR A 160 -9.25 -3.88 -9.19
C THR A 160 -8.56 -4.82 -8.22
N TYR A 161 -8.12 -4.32 -7.07
CA TYR A 161 -7.46 -5.13 -6.04
C TYR A 161 -8.44 -6.10 -5.37
N LEU A 162 -9.70 -5.68 -5.20
CA LEU A 162 -10.76 -6.56 -4.72
C LEU A 162 -10.93 -7.76 -5.65
N ALA A 163 -11.02 -7.56 -6.97
CA ALA A 163 -11.19 -8.64 -7.92
C ALA A 163 -10.03 -9.66 -7.85
N GLN A 164 -8.80 -9.18 -7.69
CA GLN A 164 -7.62 -10.03 -7.53
C GLN A 164 -7.64 -10.82 -6.21
N LEU A 165 -8.09 -10.19 -5.12
CA LEU A 165 -8.29 -10.86 -3.83
C LEU A 165 -9.39 -11.92 -3.91
N GLU A 166 -10.54 -11.62 -4.52
CA GLU A 166 -11.64 -12.58 -4.70
C GLU A 166 -11.20 -13.78 -5.55
N GLU A 167 -10.44 -13.54 -6.63
CA GLU A 167 -9.83 -14.61 -7.41
C GLU A 167 -8.90 -15.47 -6.53
N LYS A 168 -8.06 -14.84 -5.71
CA LYS A 168 -7.14 -15.58 -4.84
C LYS A 168 -7.89 -16.41 -3.79
N ILE A 169 -8.93 -15.87 -3.18
CA ILE A 169 -9.79 -16.59 -2.24
C ILE A 169 -10.39 -17.82 -2.92
N ALA A 170 -10.92 -17.66 -4.14
CA ALA A 170 -11.47 -18.77 -4.92
C ALA A 170 -10.41 -19.84 -5.24
N GLN A 171 -9.20 -19.44 -5.63
CA GLN A 171 -8.08 -20.36 -5.88
C GLN A 171 -7.65 -21.13 -4.62
N CYS A 172 -7.61 -20.48 -3.47
CA CYS A 172 -7.21 -21.10 -2.20
C CYS A 172 -8.32 -21.98 -1.60
N GLY A 173 -9.59 -21.75 -1.96
CA GLY A 173 -10.74 -22.44 -1.37
C GLY A 173 -11.01 -22.05 0.08
N VAL A 174 -10.38 -20.98 0.58
CA VAL A 174 -10.53 -20.45 1.94
C VAL A 174 -10.44 -18.93 1.91
N GLY A 175 -11.20 -18.29 2.80
CA GLY A 175 -11.26 -16.84 2.93
C GLY A 175 -12.65 -16.32 2.66
N GLN A 176 -13.06 -15.33 3.46
CA GLN A 176 -14.29 -14.58 3.25
C GLN A 176 -14.03 -13.13 3.59
N ILE A 177 -14.42 -12.20 2.71
CA ILE A 177 -14.33 -10.78 3.01
C ILE A 177 -15.42 -10.43 4.04
N ALA A 178 -15.00 -10.00 5.22
CA ALA A 178 -15.87 -9.72 6.37
C ALA A 178 -16.25 -8.24 6.46
N SER A 179 -15.31 -7.36 6.10
CA SER A 179 -15.53 -5.92 6.07
C SER A 179 -14.69 -5.28 4.99
N VAL A 180 -15.17 -4.15 4.49
CA VAL A 180 -14.45 -3.25 3.60
C VAL A 180 -14.51 -1.86 4.23
N MET A 181 -13.38 -1.20 4.32
CA MET A 181 -13.26 0.19 4.75
C MET A 181 -12.03 0.81 4.11
N GLY A 182 -11.98 2.12 3.96
CA GLY A 182 -10.80 2.80 3.47
C GLY A 182 -9.77 3.06 4.58
N ARG A 183 -8.51 3.25 4.19
CA ARG A 183 -7.38 3.48 5.09
C ARG A 183 -7.55 4.74 5.95
N TYR A 184 -8.37 5.69 5.52
CA TYR A 184 -8.71 6.87 6.31
C TYR A 184 -9.24 6.50 7.70
N TYR A 185 -10.09 5.48 7.78
CA TYR A 185 -10.63 4.98 9.04
C TYR A 185 -9.70 3.99 9.72
N ALA A 186 -9.18 3.02 8.97
CA ALA A 186 -8.44 1.89 9.53
C ALA A 186 -6.99 2.19 9.93
N MET A 187 -6.40 3.27 9.40
CA MET A 187 -4.95 3.55 9.49
C MET A 187 -4.66 5.02 9.85
N ASP A 188 -5.53 5.65 10.65
CA ASP A 188 -5.25 6.99 11.18
C ASP A 188 -3.97 7.00 12.03
N ARG A 189 -3.14 8.01 11.80
CA ARG A 189 -1.89 8.26 12.55
C ARG A 189 -1.82 9.66 13.15
N THR A 190 -2.93 10.40 13.12
CA THR A 190 -3.02 11.78 13.60
C THR A 190 -3.63 11.88 14.99
N GLY A 191 -4.13 10.76 15.54
CA GLY A 191 -4.80 10.72 16.83
C GLY A 191 -6.30 11.03 16.72
N ASN A 192 -6.89 10.92 15.53
CA ASN A 192 -8.32 11.06 15.35
C ASN A 192 -9.03 9.76 15.75
N TRP A 193 -9.30 9.63 17.05
CA TRP A 193 -9.92 8.43 17.61
C TRP A 193 -11.33 8.16 17.09
N GLY A 194 -12.06 9.16 16.58
CA GLY A 194 -13.36 8.94 15.96
C GLY A 194 -13.26 8.07 14.71
N ARG A 195 -12.22 8.26 13.89
CA ARG A 195 -11.95 7.42 12.72
C ARG A 195 -11.61 5.99 13.13
N THR A 196 -10.68 5.86 14.08
CA THR A 196 -10.26 4.57 14.62
C THR A 196 -11.42 3.82 15.28
N GLU A 197 -12.31 4.53 15.97
CA GLU A 197 -13.52 3.97 16.58
C GLU A 197 -14.49 3.43 15.52
N CYS A 198 -14.69 4.13 14.40
CA CYS A 198 -15.49 3.61 13.29
C CYS A 198 -14.93 2.27 12.77
N ALA A 199 -13.63 2.19 12.50
CA ALA A 199 -12.99 0.95 12.07
C ALA A 199 -13.11 -0.15 13.14
N TYR A 200 -12.84 0.18 14.40
CA TYR A 200 -12.94 -0.77 15.52
C TYR A 200 -14.35 -1.34 15.65
N ASN A 201 -15.38 -0.50 15.61
CA ASN A 201 -16.78 -0.91 15.73
C ASN A 201 -17.22 -1.78 14.53
N ALA A 202 -16.72 -1.51 13.32
CA ALA A 202 -16.95 -2.37 12.17
C ALA A 202 -16.31 -3.75 12.36
N LEU A 203 -15.07 -3.80 12.85
CA LEU A 203 -14.30 -5.04 13.05
C LEU A 203 -14.85 -5.91 14.19
N THR A 204 -15.36 -5.30 15.26
CA THR A 204 -15.72 -6.02 16.50
C THR A 204 -17.22 -6.18 16.73
N CYS A 205 -18.01 -5.19 16.32
CA CYS A 205 -19.46 -5.14 16.55
C CYS A 205 -20.27 -5.33 15.26
N GLY A 206 -19.62 -5.35 14.09
CA GLY A 206 -20.32 -5.36 12.80
C GLY A 206 -21.09 -4.07 12.53
N ALA A 207 -20.66 -2.96 13.13
CA ALA A 207 -21.30 -1.67 12.94
C ALA A 207 -20.86 -1.02 11.62
N GLY A 208 -21.81 -0.50 10.85
CA GLY A 208 -21.53 0.17 9.58
C GLY A 208 -22.66 -0.02 8.58
N LEU A 209 -22.40 0.42 7.34
CA LEU A 209 -23.30 0.14 6.22
C LEU A 209 -23.14 -1.31 5.79
N THR A 210 -24.24 -1.93 5.37
CA THR A 210 -24.25 -3.31 4.88
C THR A 210 -24.43 -3.35 3.37
N ALA A 211 -23.88 -4.38 2.73
CA ALA A 211 -23.98 -4.66 1.31
C ALA A 211 -24.00 -6.19 1.09
N ARG A 212 -24.40 -6.63 -0.10
CA ARG A 212 -24.46 -8.06 -0.44
C ARG A 212 -23.09 -8.61 -0.85
N SER A 213 -22.16 -7.75 -1.25
CA SER A 213 -20.79 -8.09 -1.57
C SER A 213 -19.83 -6.94 -1.22
N ALA A 214 -18.53 -7.26 -1.16
CA ALA A 214 -17.48 -6.27 -1.02
C ALA A 214 -17.47 -5.28 -2.20
N GLY A 215 -17.71 -5.76 -3.42
CA GLY A 215 -17.81 -4.94 -4.62
C GLY A 215 -18.95 -3.92 -4.52
N GLU A 216 -20.14 -4.38 -4.13
CA GLU A 216 -21.29 -3.50 -3.93
C GLU A 216 -21.03 -2.47 -2.82
N ALA A 217 -20.31 -2.84 -1.75
CA ALA A 217 -19.94 -1.89 -0.70
C ALA A 217 -19.06 -0.75 -1.24
N ILE A 218 -18.03 -1.08 -2.03
CA ILE A 218 -17.10 -0.11 -2.63
C ILE A 218 -17.83 0.76 -3.66
N GLU A 219 -18.62 0.16 -4.57
CA GLU A 219 -19.39 0.90 -5.58
C GLU A 219 -20.36 1.89 -4.93
N ASN A 220 -21.10 1.46 -3.91
CA ASN A 220 -22.00 2.33 -3.16
C ASN A 220 -21.23 3.48 -2.50
N ALA A 221 -20.00 3.26 -2.06
CA ALA A 221 -19.19 4.31 -1.49
C ALA A 221 -18.67 5.30 -2.54
N TYR A 222 -18.23 4.83 -3.70
CA TYR A 222 -17.87 5.69 -4.82
C TYR A 222 -19.05 6.56 -5.26
N ALA A 223 -20.25 6.00 -5.34
CA ALA A 223 -21.46 6.75 -5.67
C ALA A 223 -21.80 7.83 -4.62
N ARG A 224 -21.59 7.54 -3.32
CA ARG A 224 -21.78 8.55 -2.26
C ARG A 224 -20.77 9.69 -2.37
N ALA A 225 -19.48 9.36 -2.60
CA ALA A 225 -18.44 10.37 -2.80
C ALA A 225 -18.73 11.25 -4.02
N ASP A 226 -19.17 10.66 -5.14
CA ASP A 226 -19.58 11.40 -6.34
C ASP A 226 -20.75 12.36 -6.07
N ALA A 227 -21.77 11.88 -5.36
CA ALA A 227 -22.92 12.72 -5.01
C ALA A 227 -22.53 13.87 -4.07
N GLU A 228 -21.56 13.64 -3.17
CA GLU A 228 -21.05 14.68 -2.29
C GLU A 228 -20.20 15.71 -3.04
N LEU A 229 -19.34 15.26 -3.97
CA LEU A 229 -18.58 16.15 -4.83
C LEU A 229 -19.52 17.05 -5.65
N GLN A 230 -20.56 16.48 -6.26
CA GLN A 230 -21.55 17.24 -7.02
C GLN A 230 -22.28 18.31 -6.19
N ARG A 231 -22.53 18.04 -4.90
CA ARG A 231 -23.10 19.04 -3.97
C ARG A 231 -22.09 20.12 -3.58
N ARG A 232 -20.80 19.79 -3.55
CA ARG A 232 -19.73 20.72 -3.18
C ARG A 232 -19.30 21.58 -4.36
N THR A 233 -19.26 21.06 -5.59
CA THR A 233 -18.91 21.81 -6.81
C THR A 233 -19.98 22.81 -7.26
N SER A 234 -21.13 22.91 -6.57
CA SER A 234 -22.00 24.09 -6.64
C SER A 234 -21.47 25.29 -5.81
N SER A 235 -20.29 25.14 -5.20
CA SER A 235 -19.43 26.19 -4.65
C SER A 235 -18.01 25.99 -5.20
N ASP A 236 -17.40 27.05 -5.73
CA ASP A 236 -16.15 27.06 -6.52
C ASP A 236 -14.87 26.59 -5.76
N ASP A 237 -14.76 25.32 -5.37
CA ASP A 237 -13.49 24.74 -4.91
C ASP A 237 -13.27 23.34 -5.50
N ASP A 238 -12.25 23.21 -6.35
CA ASP A 238 -11.71 21.95 -6.86
C ASP A 238 -11.00 21.18 -5.72
N LEU A 239 -11.75 20.32 -5.03
CA LEU A 239 -11.20 19.39 -4.04
C LEU A 239 -11.39 17.94 -4.51
N LEU A 240 -10.27 17.27 -4.77
CA LEU A 240 -10.21 15.83 -4.97
C LEU A 240 -10.69 15.15 -3.68
N LEU A 241 -11.83 14.44 -3.74
CA LEU A 241 -12.20 13.48 -2.71
C LEU A 241 -11.23 12.30 -2.80
N GLU A 242 -10.38 12.15 -1.79
CA GLU A 242 -9.58 10.93 -1.62
C GLU A 242 -10.57 9.78 -1.36
N THR A 243 -10.55 8.78 -2.23
CA THR A 243 -11.42 7.60 -2.16
C THR A 243 -10.96 6.64 -1.07
N ASP A 244 -10.19 7.11 -0.09
CA ASP A 244 -9.78 6.34 1.07
C ASP A 244 -10.77 6.48 2.25
N GLU A 245 -11.84 7.27 2.07
CA GLU A 245 -12.85 7.60 3.09
C GLU A 245 -14.12 6.72 3.04
N PHE A 246 -14.06 5.47 2.56
CA PHE A 246 -15.24 4.59 2.46
C PHE A 246 -15.44 3.55 3.55
#